data_AF-A0A2G4JD00-F1
#
_entry.id   AF-A0A2G4JD00-F1
#
_cell.length_a   1.000
_cell.length_b   1.000
_cell.length_c   1.000
_cell.angle_alpha   90.00
_cell.angle_beta   90.00
_cell.angle_gamma   90.00
#
_symmetry.space_group_name_H-M   'P 1'
#
loop_
_entity.id
_entity.type
_entity.pdbx_description
1 polymer ?
#
loop_
_entity_poly.entity_id
_entity_poly.type
_entity_poly.pdbx_seq_one_letter_code
_entity_poly.pdbx_strand_id
1 'polypeptide(L)'
;MVVFSIGLIVLSTGVVYAETSPVNVGGVSFDVNYIGTGVTVSSLSADSDIFSLNFNVLVPEVPGTLQVTLERAFFDSLDPSTNTDIPFIVTIDGEIGTFTEAVSAENRILDITLPAGSTLVEITGSQFGLVTIETPMTEATIAMEDTELPPIAMEDTELPPIAMEDTELPSMEMMQKTSTVCGDGTILKDDVCVLSGMCGEGTTLVDGQCVADPTVATEAPVKGLGIQLVTSLIIGFVIAGIVAVVFAVISKASKK
;
A
#
# COMPACT_ATOMS: atom_id res chain seq x y z
N MET A 1 -20.66 -32.01 46.64
CA MET A 1 -19.99 -32.67 45.50
C MET A 1 -20.27 -31.81 44.29
N VAL A 2 -19.33 -30.94 43.91
CA VAL A 2 -19.50 -29.98 42.81
C VAL A 2 -18.99 -30.65 41.54
N VAL A 3 -19.87 -30.91 40.58
CA VAL A 3 -19.53 -31.50 39.29
C VAL A 3 -19.06 -30.37 38.38
N PHE A 4 -17.75 -30.24 38.17
CA PHE A 4 -17.20 -29.38 37.12
C PHE A 4 -17.38 -30.10 35.78
N SER A 5 -18.43 -29.73 35.04
CA SER A 5 -18.55 -30.07 33.62
C SER A 5 -17.53 -29.27 32.82
N ILE A 6 -16.39 -29.90 32.50
CA ILE A 6 -15.40 -29.36 31.58
C ILE A 6 -15.96 -29.56 30.17
N GLY A 7 -16.54 -28.50 29.59
CA GLY A 7 -16.91 -28.47 28.19
C GLY A 7 -15.66 -28.49 27.32
N LEU A 8 -15.49 -29.54 26.53
CA LEU A 8 -14.44 -29.65 25.52
C LEU A 8 -14.75 -28.66 24.38
N ILE A 9 -14.08 -27.51 24.37
CA ILE A 9 -14.10 -26.59 23.23
C ILE A 9 -13.20 -27.20 22.16
N VAL A 10 -13.82 -27.81 21.14
CA VAL A 10 -13.10 -28.24 19.94
C VAL A 10 -12.77 -26.97 19.15
N LEU A 11 -11.56 -26.45 19.34
CA LEU A 11 -11.00 -25.40 18.49
C LEU A 11 -10.75 -26.02 17.12
N SER A 12 -11.69 -25.80 16.20
CA SER A 12 -11.53 -26.11 14.78
C SER A 12 -10.48 -25.18 14.20
N THR A 13 -9.20 -25.53 14.31
CA THR A 13 -8.14 -24.87 13.54
C THR A 13 -8.24 -25.37 12.10
N GLY A 14 -9.09 -24.71 11.31
CA GLY A 14 -9.00 -24.81 9.85
C GLY A 14 -7.64 -24.28 9.43
N VAL A 15 -6.84 -25.13 8.78
CA VAL A 15 -5.58 -24.69 8.19
C VAL A 15 -5.96 -23.87 6.95
N VAL A 16 -5.92 -22.55 7.06
CA VAL A 16 -6.10 -21.66 5.91
C VAL A 16 -4.75 -21.58 5.22
N TYR A 17 -4.68 -22.02 3.97
CA TYR A 17 -3.46 -21.94 3.18
C TYR A 17 -3.32 -20.50 2.68
N ALA A 18 -2.21 -19.85 3.00
CA ALA A 18 -1.85 -18.60 2.34
C ALA A 18 -1.46 -18.87 0.89
N GLU A 19 -1.98 -18.07 -0.02
CA GLU A 19 -1.52 -17.97 -1.39
C GLU A 19 -0.30 -17.04 -1.43
N THR A 20 0.58 -17.28 -2.41
CA THR A 20 1.80 -16.49 -2.61
C THR A 20 1.85 -16.02 -4.06
N SER A 21 2.14 -14.73 -4.27
CA SER A 21 2.36 -14.17 -5.60
C SER A 21 3.66 -13.38 -5.64
N PRO A 22 4.51 -13.58 -6.68
CA PRO A 22 5.74 -12.82 -6.82
C PRO A 22 5.47 -11.42 -7.35
N VAL A 23 6.20 -10.44 -6.84
CA VAL A 23 6.21 -9.06 -7.31
C VAL A 23 7.64 -8.60 -7.58
N ASN A 24 7.86 -7.88 -8.68
CA ASN A 24 9.18 -7.39 -9.05
C ASN A 24 9.35 -5.93 -8.66
N VAL A 25 10.37 -5.63 -7.86
CA VAL A 25 10.78 -4.27 -7.51
C VAL A 25 12.27 -4.14 -7.80
N GLY A 26 12.64 -3.16 -8.64
CA GLY A 26 14.05 -2.94 -9.00
C GLY A 26 14.74 -4.14 -9.67
N GLY A 27 13.98 -5.01 -10.35
CA GLY A 27 14.49 -6.22 -10.99
C GLY A 27 14.67 -7.43 -10.05
N VAL A 28 14.24 -7.31 -8.79
CA VAL A 28 14.24 -8.42 -7.82
C VAL A 28 12.81 -8.84 -7.53
N SER A 29 12.60 -10.16 -7.50
CA SER A 29 11.31 -10.77 -7.20
C SER A 29 11.19 -11.02 -5.71
N PHE A 30 10.07 -10.59 -5.14
CA PHE A 30 9.69 -10.81 -3.75
C PHE A 30 8.37 -11.55 -3.71
N ASP A 31 8.24 -12.51 -2.79
CA ASP A 31 7.01 -13.26 -2.61
C ASP A 31 6.11 -12.54 -1.59
N VAL A 32 4.88 -12.23 -1.98
CA VAL A 32 3.88 -11.63 -1.09
C VAL A 32 2.82 -12.68 -0.76
N ASN A 33 2.64 -12.90 0.55
CA ASN A 33 1.69 -13.87 1.07
C ASN A 33 0.35 -13.21 1.37
N TYR A 34 -0.74 -13.85 0.95
CA TYR A 34 -2.09 -13.37 1.21
C TYR A 34 -3.11 -14.51 1.37
N ILE A 35 -4.26 -14.21 1.97
CA ILE A 35 -5.39 -15.11 2.12
C ILE A 35 -6.64 -14.36 1.65
N GLY A 36 -7.27 -14.86 0.58
CA GLY A 36 -8.56 -14.38 0.12
C GLY A 36 -9.72 -15.21 0.68
N THR A 37 -10.67 -14.59 1.37
CA THR A 37 -11.95 -15.23 1.73
C THR A 37 -13.08 -14.56 0.95
N GLY A 38 -13.67 -15.27 -0.01
CA GLY A 38 -14.66 -14.68 -0.91
C GLY A 38 -14.05 -13.69 -1.91
N VAL A 39 -12.74 -13.75 -2.13
CA VAL A 39 -11.98 -12.89 -3.03
C VAL A 39 -11.05 -13.78 -3.85
N THR A 40 -10.89 -13.49 -5.14
CA THR A 40 -9.82 -14.08 -5.95
C THR A 40 -8.82 -12.98 -6.31
N VAL A 41 -7.52 -13.20 -6.06
CA VAL A 41 -6.46 -12.31 -6.55
C VAL A 41 -6.05 -12.78 -7.94
N SER A 42 -6.22 -11.92 -8.94
CA SER A 42 -5.90 -12.21 -10.34
C SER A 42 -4.45 -11.89 -10.68
N SER A 43 -3.91 -10.82 -10.10
CA SER A 43 -2.49 -10.46 -10.25
C SER A 43 -2.04 -9.51 -9.14
N LEU A 44 -0.74 -9.47 -8.91
CA LEU A 44 -0.06 -8.53 -8.03
C LEU A 44 1.02 -7.77 -8.81
N SER A 45 1.16 -6.48 -8.55
CA SER A 45 2.21 -5.62 -9.11
C SER A 45 2.67 -4.59 -8.07
N ALA A 46 3.85 -4.01 -8.27
CA ALA A 46 4.38 -2.93 -7.44
C ALA A 46 4.62 -1.68 -8.30
N ASP A 47 4.39 -0.52 -7.70
CA ASP A 47 4.82 0.77 -8.20
C ASP A 47 5.87 1.35 -7.25
N SER A 48 7.13 1.34 -7.70
CA SER A 48 8.27 1.83 -6.92
C SER A 48 8.34 3.35 -6.84
N ASP A 49 7.66 4.08 -7.73
CA ASP A 49 7.72 5.54 -7.76
C ASP A 49 6.85 6.14 -6.64
N ILE A 50 5.81 5.43 -6.24
CA ILE A 50 4.89 5.83 -5.15
C ILE A 50 4.84 4.85 -3.98
N PHE A 51 5.71 3.83 -3.98
CA PHE A 51 5.77 2.78 -2.96
C PHE A 51 4.41 2.11 -2.72
N SER A 52 3.79 1.58 -3.78
CA SER A 52 2.50 0.90 -3.67
C SER A 52 2.51 -0.54 -4.20
N LEU A 53 1.67 -1.39 -3.59
CA LEU A 53 1.34 -2.73 -4.08
C LEU A 53 -0.09 -2.74 -4.61
N ASN A 54 -0.26 -3.19 -5.85
CA ASN A 54 -1.52 -3.23 -6.58
C ASN A 54 -1.99 -4.67 -6.78
N PHE A 55 -3.07 -5.04 -6.09
CA PHE A 55 -3.75 -6.32 -6.22
C PHE A 55 -4.97 -6.16 -7.13
N ASN A 56 -4.92 -6.76 -8.31
CA ASN A 56 -6.13 -6.93 -9.11
C ASN A 56 -6.95 -8.07 -8.51
N VAL A 57 -8.15 -7.77 -8.05
CA VAL A 57 -9.02 -8.70 -7.35
C VAL A 57 -10.32 -8.92 -8.12
N LEU A 58 -11.00 -10.01 -7.81
CA LEU A 58 -12.37 -10.25 -8.20
C LEU A 58 -13.15 -10.59 -6.93
N VAL A 59 -14.03 -9.68 -6.53
CA VAL A 59 -14.99 -9.91 -5.45
C VAL A 59 -16.37 -10.11 -6.07
N PRO A 60 -17.03 -11.27 -5.86
CA PRO A 60 -18.34 -11.56 -6.43
C PRO A 60 -19.45 -10.74 -5.74
N GLU A 61 -20.69 -11.23 -5.73
CA GLU A 61 -21.86 -10.49 -5.23
C GLU A 61 -21.93 -10.31 -3.70
N VAL A 62 -20.96 -10.84 -2.94
CA VAL A 62 -20.90 -10.74 -1.48
C VAL A 62 -19.54 -10.17 -1.07
N PRO A 63 -19.48 -9.26 -0.06
CA PRO A 63 -18.21 -8.77 0.46
C PRO A 63 -17.28 -9.91 0.88
N GLY A 64 -15.99 -9.70 0.65
CA GLY A 64 -14.94 -10.64 1.02
C GLY A 64 -13.88 -9.98 1.89
N THR A 65 -12.88 -10.77 2.29
CA THR A 65 -11.70 -10.25 2.98
C THR A 65 -10.43 -10.67 2.26
N LEU A 66 -9.45 -9.77 2.27
CA LEU A 66 -8.10 -10.02 1.80
C LEU A 66 -7.15 -9.75 2.97
N GLN A 67 -6.56 -10.80 3.51
CA GLN A 67 -5.51 -10.70 4.50
C GLN A 67 -4.16 -10.74 3.78
N VAL A 68 -3.31 -9.73 3.98
CA VAL A 68 -1.97 -9.64 3.36
C VAL A 68 -0.92 -9.63 4.45
N THR A 69 0.08 -10.49 4.33
CA THR A 69 1.26 -10.50 5.20
C THR A 69 2.41 -9.85 4.46
N LEU A 70 2.82 -8.68 4.93
CA LEU A 70 3.93 -7.90 4.40
C LEU A 70 5.16 -8.12 5.26
N GLU A 71 6.23 -8.64 4.66
CA GLU A 71 7.54 -8.68 5.30
C GLU A 71 8.10 -7.26 5.36
N ARG A 72 8.42 -6.79 6.57
CA ARG A 72 8.90 -5.42 6.80
C ARG A 72 10.22 -5.13 6.08
N ALA A 73 11.03 -6.16 5.87
CA ALA A 73 12.26 -6.06 5.10
C ALA A 73 12.01 -5.81 3.60
N PHE A 74 10.83 -6.15 3.08
CA PHE A 74 10.45 -5.95 1.68
C PHE A 74 9.57 -4.72 1.48
N PHE A 75 8.53 -4.52 2.28
CA PHE A 75 7.61 -3.39 2.11
C PHE A 75 7.10 -2.93 3.48
N ASP A 76 7.35 -1.67 3.81
CA ASP A 76 6.99 -1.11 5.12
C ASP A 76 6.45 0.32 4.99
N SER A 77 5.76 0.76 6.04
CA SER A 77 5.29 2.13 6.20
C SER A 77 5.86 2.68 7.50
N LEU A 78 6.91 3.49 7.34
CA LEU A 78 7.71 4.11 8.37
C LEU A 78 7.81 5.61 8.16
N ASP A 79 7.79 6.36 9.26
CA ASP A 79 8.15 7.78 9.23
C ASP A 79 9.64 7.91 8.85
N PRO A 80 9.99 8.65 7.79
CA PRO A 80 11.37 8.74 7.29
C PRO A 80 12.32 9.45 8.25
N SER A 81 11.81 10.21 9.23
CA SER A 81 12.59 10.96 10.21
C SER A 81 12.84 10.18 11.49
N THR A 82 11.83 9.45 11.96
CA THR A 82 11.87 8.76 13.27
C THR A 82 12.02 7.24 13.14
N ASN A 83 11.87 6.68 11.94
CA ASN A 83 11.87 5.25 11.69
C ASN A 83 10.85 4.50 12.57
N THR A 84 9.72 5.16 12.83
CA THR A 84 8.61 4.62 13.61
C THR A 84 7.46 4.23 12.69
N ASP A 85 6.75 3.17 13.05
CA ASP A 85 5.63 2.67 12.27
C ASP A 85 4.56 3.76 12.09
N ILE A 86 4.22 4.00 10.83
CA ILE A 86 3.05 4.78 10.43
C ILE A 86 2.07 3.85 9.70
N PRO A 87 0.77 4.18 9.65
CA PRO A 87 -0.20 3.35 8.94
C PRO A 87 0.12 3.25 7.44
N PHE A 88 -0.24 2.14 6.83
CA PHE A 88 -0.40 2.08 5.38
C PHE A 88 -1.64 2.89 4.95
N ILE A 89 -1.64 3.35 3.71
CA ILE A 89 -2.86 3.85 3.06
C ILE A 89 -3.37 2.72 2.17
N VAL A 90 -4.59 2.26 2.43
CA VAL A 90 -5.24 1.23 1.61
C VAL A 90 -6.38 1.88 0.84
N THR A 91 -6.37 1.72 -0.49
CA THR A 91 -7.50 2.12 -1.34
C THR A 91 -8.11 0.91 -2.04
N ILE A 92 -9.42 0.97 -2.27
CA ILE A 92 -10.20 -0.04 -2.98
C ILE A 92 -10.91 0.69 -4.11
N ASP A 93 -10.58 0.33 -5.35
CA ASP A 93 -11.06 1.02 -6.56
C ASP A 93 -10.88 2.56 -6.50
N GLY A 94 -9.82 3.03 -5.83
CA GLY A 94 -9.48 4.45 -5.68
C GLY A 94 -10.14 5.16 -4.48
N GLU A 95 -11.00 4.48 -3.71
CA GLU A 95 -11.58 5.02 -2.47
C GLU A 95 -10.85 4.48 -1.23
N ILE A 96 -10.80 5.23 -0.13
CA ILE A 96 -10.15 4.76 1.10
C ILE A 96 -10.85 3.51 1.64
N GLY A 97 -10.10 2.41 1.74
CA GLY A 97 -10.59 1.13 2.22
C GLY A 97 -10.65 1.02 3.74
N THR A 98 -11.40 0.04 4.23
CA THR A 98 -11.43 -0.33 5.65
C THR A 98 -10.53 -1.54 5.89
N PHE A 99 -9.63 -1.43 6.86
CA PHE A 99 -8.74 -2.51 7.23
C PHE A 99 -8.36 -2.45 8.72
N THR A 100 -7.85 -3.56 9.23
CA THR A 100 -7.13 -3.61 10.50
C THR A 100 -5.70 -4.04 10.26
N GLU A 101 -4.80 -3.67 11.17
CA GLU A 101 -3.38 -3.92 11.04
C GLU A 101 -2.84 -4.56 12.32
N ALA A 102 -2.09 -5.66 12.18
CA ALA A 102 -1.30 -6.26 13.23
C ALA A 102 0.20 -6.08 12.91
N VAL A 103 0.97 -5.65 13.90
CA VAL A 103 2.37 -5.27 13.73
C VAL A 103 3.27 -6.20 14.55
N SER A 104 4.34 -6.70 13.93
CA SER A 104 5.45 -7.40 14.61
C SER A 104 6.80 -6.77 14.24
N ALA A 105 7.90 -7.36 14.74
CA ALA A 105 9.24 -6.94 14.36
C ALA A 105 9.58 -7.33 12.91
N GLU A 106 8.97 -8.39 12.39
CA GLU A 106 9.26 -8.97 11.08
C GLU A 106 8.19 -8.67 10.04
N ASN A 107 6.92 -8.55 10.46
CA ASN A 107 5.77 -8.50 9.56
C ASN A 107 4.77 -7.40 9.91
N ARG A 108 4.04 -6.94 8.90
CA ARG A 108 2.79 -6.17 9.01
C ARG A 108 1.69 -7.03 8.38
N ILE A 109 0.62 -7.31 9.10
CA ILE A 109 -0.51 -8.09 8.58
C ILE A 109 -1.70 -7.17 8.46
N LEU A 110 -2.19 -6.98 7.23
CA LEU A 110 -3.37 -6.18 6.94
C LEU A 110 -4.56 -7.11 6.70
N ASP A 111 -5.68 -6.89 7.39
CA ASP A 111 -6.95 -7.57 7.14
C ASP A 111 -7.93 -6.57 6.53
N ILE A 112 -8.11 -6.65 5.21
CA ILE A 112 -8.81 -5.66 4.39
C ILE A 112 -10.20 -6.19 4.04
N THR A 113 -11.24 -5.40 4.31
CA THR A 113 -12.61 -5.75 3.93
C THR A 113 -12.91 -5.21 2.53
N LEU A 114 -13.29 -6.09 1.61
CA LEU A 114 -13.56 -5.72 0.22
C LEU A 114 -15.05 -5.76 -0.09
N PRO A 115 -15.65 -4.65 -0.55
CA PRO A 115 -17.02 -4.63 -1.07
C PRO A 115 -17.23 -5.60 -2.25
N ALA A 116 -18.47 -6.04 -2.43
CA ALA A 116 -18.88 -6.81 -3.60
C ALA A 116 -18.58 -6.02 -4.89
N GLY A 117 -18.01 -6.68 -5.89
CA GLY A 117 -17.63 -6.06 -7.17
C GLY A 117 -16.29 -5.31 -7.17
N SER A 118 -15.52 -5.32 -6.08
CA SER A 118 -14.22 -4.64 -6.04
C SER A 118 -13.24 -5.24 -7.07
N THR A 119 -12.41 -4.40 -7.69
CA THR A 119 -11.49 -4.83 -8.77
C THR A 119 -10.03 -4.54 -8.50
N LEU A 120 -9.71 -3.53 -7.69
CA LEU A 120 -8.35 -3.14 -7.37
C LEU A 120 -8.23 -2.84 -5.88
N VAL A 121 -7.17 -3.35 -5.27
CA VAL A 121 -6.71 -2.92 -3.95
C VAL A 121 -5.30 -2.36 -4.10
N GLU A 122 -5.10 -1.12 -3.69
CA GLU A 122 -3.77 -0.49 -3.62
C GLU A 122 -3.38 -0.35 -2.14
N ILE A 123 -2.18 -0.81 -1.81
CA ILE A 123 -1.58 -0.64 -0.48
C ILE A 123 -0.35 0.22 -0.64
N THR A 124 -0.40 1.46 -0.14
CA THR A 124 0.68 2.43 -0.22
C THR A 124 1.40 2.53 1.11
N GLY A 125 2.72 2.34 1.07
CA GLY A 125 3.64 2.46 2.21
C GLY A 125 4.57 3.65 2.04
N SER A 126 5.74 3.60 2.67
CA SER A 126 6.76 4.64 2.54
C SER A 126 8.04 4.18 1.87
N GLN A 127 8.24 2.86 1.76
CA GLN A 127 9.47 2.30 1.19
C GLN A 127 9.29 0.85 0.74
N PHE A 128 9.98 0.50 -0.34
CA PHE A 128 10.40 -0.88 -0.57
C PHE A 128 11.79 -1.10 0.05
N GLY A 129 12.01 -2.30 0.59
CA GLY A 129 13.29 -2.77 1.04
C GLY A 129 14.33 -2.63 -0.06
N LEU A 130 15.39 -1.89 0.22
CA LEU A 130 16.51 -1.80 -0.69
C LEU A 130 17.17 -3.17 -0.79
N VAL A 131 17.12 -3.76 -1.98
CA VAL A 131 18.06 -4.82 -2.35
C VAL A 131 19.43 -4.16 -2.40
N THR A 132 20.15 -4.23 -1.28
CA THR A 132 21.59 -4.15 -1.37
C THR A 132 21.97 -5.40 -2.16
N ILE A 133 22.28 -5.23 -3.45
CA ILE A 133 22.97 -6.28 -4.19
C ILE A 133 24.29 -6.41 -3.45
N GLU A 134 24.34 -7.31 -2.47
CA GLU A 134 25.61 -7.77 -1.96
C GLU A 134 26.27 -8.44 -3.16
N THR A 135 27.06 -7.68 -3.92
CA THR A 135 28.19 -8.26 -4.64
C THR A 135 28.81 -9.23 -3.66
N PRO A 136 28.89 -10.53 -3.97
CA PRO A 136 29.44 -11.49 -3.03
C PRO A 136 30.83 -10.98 -2.69
N MET A 137 31.01 -10.51 -1.46
CA MET A 137 32.34 -10.34 -0.92
C MET A 137 32.90 -11.75 -0.92
N THR A 138 33.62 -12.06 -2.00
CA THR A 138 34.48 -13.22 -2.08
C THR A 138 35.36 -13.11 -0.85
N GLU A 139 35.11 -13.97 0.11
CA GLU A 139 35.95 -14.16 1.28
C GLU A 139 37.28 -14.71 0.77
N ALA A 140 38.11 -13.81 0.23
CA ALA A 140 39.49 -14.10 -0.08
C ALA A 140 40.20 -14.15 1.28
N THR A 141 40.28 -15.36 1.82
CA THR A 141 41.25 -15.72 2.84
C THR A 141 42.64 -15.37 2.31
N ILE A 142 43.16 -14.19 2.67
CA ILE A 142 44.56 -13.85 2.43
C ILE A 142 45.38 -14.66 3.43
N ALA A 143 45.76 -15.86 3.00
CA ALA A 143 46.88 -16.57 3.58
C ALA A 143 48.13 -15.72 3.34
N MET A 144 48.84 -15.40 4.44
CA MET A 144 50.14 -14.75 4.42
C MET A 144 51.11 -15.58 3.57
N GLU A 145 51.57 -15.02 2.46
CA GLU A 145 52.81 -15.46 1.84
C GLU A 145 53.72 -14.24 1.65
N ASP A 146 54.82 -14.30 2.41
CA ASP A 146 55.93 -13.36 2.45
C ASP A 146 56.62 -13.33 1.09
N THR A 147 56.60 -12.17 0.43
CA THR A 147 57.38 -11.94 -0.80
C THR A 147 58.12 -10.62 -0.67
N GLU A 148 59.43 -10.72 -0.47
CA GLU A 148 60.36 -9.59 -0.45
C GLU A 148 60.33 -8.85 -1.79
N LEU A 149 59.93 -7.57 -1.77
CA LEU A 149 60.06 -6.66 -2.92
C LEU A 149 61.51 -6.18 -3.06
N PRO A 150 62.08 -6.11 -4.29
CA PRO A 150 63.39 -5.53 -4.52
C PRO A 150 63.37 -3.99 -4.37
N PRO A 151 64.49 -3.36 -4.00
CA PRO A 151 64.56 -1.91 -3.80
C PRO A 151 64.45 -1.16 -5.13
N ILE A 152 63.42 -0.32 -5.25
CA ILE A 152 63.25 0.63 -6.36
C ILE A 152 64.15 1.84 -6.07
N ALA A 153 65.08 2.10 -6.99
CA ALA A 153 65.99 3.22 -6.96
C ALA A 153 65.23 4.54 -7.12
N MET A 154 65.51 5.48 -6.22
CA MET A 154 65.03 6.86 -6.25
C MET A 154 65.75 7.61 -7.36
N GLU A 155 65.01 8.15 -8.32
CA GLU A 155 65.50 9.17 -9.25
C GLU A 155 64.87 10.52 -8.88
N ASP A 156 65.71 11.44 -8.42
CA ASP A 156 65.37 12.80 -8.04
C ASP A 156 64.82 13.57 -9.24
N THR A 157 63.56 13.97 -9.18
CA THR A 157 63.00 15.01 -10.05
C THR A 157 62.71 16.23 -9.19
N GLU A 158 63.61 17.21 -9.23
CA GLU A 158 63.42 18.52 -8.60
C GLU A 158 62.30 19.30 -9.31
N LEU A 159 61.16 19.46 -8.62
CA LEU A 159 60.08 20.34 -9.05
C LEU A 159 60.37 21.79 -8.56
N PRO A 160 60.17 22.82 -9.40
CA PRO A 160 60.43 24.21 -9.01
C PRO A 160 59.47 24.73 -7.93
N PRO A 161 59.90 25.70 -7.10
CA PRO A 161 59.06 26.28 -6.04
C PRO A 161 57.97 27.17 -6.63
N ILE A 162 56.71 26.75 -6.52
CA ILE A 162 55.56 27.61 -6.78
C ILE A 162 55.26 28.37 -5.49
N ALA A 163 55.31 29.69 -5.60
CA ALA A 163 55.08 30.65 -4.53
C ALA A 163 53.66 30.52 -3.96
N MET A 164 53.61 30.56 -2.62
CA MET A 164 52.38 30.70 -1.85
C MET A 164 51.89 32.14 -2.02
N GLU A 165 50.73 32.29 -2.65
CA GLU A 165 49.94 33.51 -2.55
C GLU A 165 48.71 33.19 -1.70
N ASP A 166 48.65 33.77 -0.51
CA ASP A 166 47.53 33.71 0.41
C ASP A 166 46.27 34.22 -0.29
N THR A 167 45.29 33.34 -0.48
CA THR A 167 43.92 33.76 -0.81
C THR A 167 43.00 33.12 0.22
N GLU A 168 42.40 34.00 1.03
CA GLU A 168 41.53 33.70 2.15
C GLU A 168 40.31 32.87 1.70
N LEU A 169 40.05 31.76 2.41
CA LEU A 169 38.81 30.99 2.29
C LEU A 169 37.61 31.84 2.73
N PRO A 170 36.55 31.99 1.92
CA PRO A 170 35.24 32.26 2.47
C PRO A 170 34.63 30.96 3.00
N SER A 171 34.06 31.07 4.19
CA SER A 171 33.29 30.06 4.91
C SER A 171 32.31 29.30 4.03
N MET A 172 32.26 27.98 4.25
CA MET A 172 31.13 27.14 3.86
C MET A 172 29.86 27.73 4.51
N GLU A 173 28.92 28.19 3.68
CA GLU A 173 27.52 28.31 4.08
C GLU A 173 26.71 27.28 3.29
N MET A 174 25.93 26.51 4.06
CA MET A 174 25.14 25.38 3.62
C MET A 174 24.20 25.77 2.49
N MET A 175 24.50 25.31 1.28
CA MET A 175 23.54 25.22 0.20
C MET A 175 22.65 23.98 0.45
N GLN A 176 21.88 24.00 1.52
CA GLN A 176 20.78 23.06 1.72
C GLN A 176 19.53 23.71 1.10
N LYS A 177 19.41 23.62 -0.21
CA LYS A 177 18.16 23.93 -0.91
C LYS A 177 17.18 22.79 -0.63
N THR A 178 16.61 22.79 0.57
CA THR A 178 15.38 22.06 0.86
C THR A 178 14.31 22.58 -0.10
N SER A 179 13.68 21.68 -0.84
CA SER A 179 12.48 22.02 -1.59
C SER A 179 11.37 22.33 -0.59
N THR A 180 11.22 23.59 -0.19
CA THR A 180 10.12 24.02 0.69
C THR A 180 8.85 24.13 -0.14
N VAL A 181 8.28 22.97 -0.51
CA VAL A 181 6.95 22.89 -1.08
C VAL A 181 5.96 23.13 0.05
N CYS A 182 5.27 24.26 -0.01
CA CYS A 182 4.21 24.57 0.93
C CYS A 182 2.96 23.76 0.57
N GLY A 183 2.28 23.21 1.59
CA GLY A 183 1.04 22.44 1.40
C GLY A 183 -0.11 23.30 0.86
N ASP A 184 -1.18 22.64 0.42
CA ASP A 184 -2.35 23.29 -0.19
C ASP A 184 -2.87 24.45 0.65
N GLY A 185 -3.12 25.59 -0.01
CA GLY A 185 -3.59 26.84 0.62
C GLY A 185 -2.50 27.79 1.13
N THR A 186 -1.22 27.43 1.01
CA THR A 186 -0.08 28.28 1.41
C THR A 186 0.89 28.53 0.26
N ILE A 187 1.51 29.71 0.22
CA ILE A 187 2.56 30.08 -0.74
C ILE A 187 3.87 30.34 0.00
N LEU A 188 4.98 29.92 -0.60
CA LEU A 188 6.30 30.19 -0.06
C LEU A 188 6.63 31.68 -0.23
N LYS A 189 6.83 32.39 0.87
CA LYS A 189 7.30 33.78 0.87
C LYS A 189 8.37 33.97 1.94
N ASP A 190 9.55 34.41 1.50
CA ASP A 190 10.73 34.59 2.37
C ASP A 190 11.08 33.32 3.17
N ASP A 191 11.08 32.16 2.50
CA ASP A 191 11.34 30.84 3.06
C ASP A 191 10.37 30.37 4.18
N VAL A 192 9.26 31.08 4.36
CA VAL A 192 8.17 30.73 5.27
C VAL A 192 6.89 30.49 4.47
N CYS A 193 6.16 29.42 4.79
CA CYS A 193 4.86 29.18 4.18
C CYS A 193 3.83 30.17 4.77
N VAL A 194 3.34 31.08 3.94
CA VAL A 194 2.35 32.11 4.29
C VAL A 194 1.05 31.80 3.57
N LEU A 195 -0.09 32.09 4.19
CA LEU A 195 -1.39 31.81 3.60
C LEU A 195 -1.56 32.52 2.23
N SER A 196 -1.94 31.76 1.20
CA SER A 196 -2.06 32.27 -0.19
C SER A 196 -3.24 33.23 -0.39
N GLY A 197 -4.09 33.39 0.63
CA GLY A 197 -5.37 34.08 0.51
C GLY A 197 -6.42 33.27 -0.26
N MET A 198 -6.05 32.06 -0.70
CA MET A 198 -6.91 31.08 -1.37
C MET A 198 -6.87 29.80 -0.54
N CYS A 199 -8.04 29.37 -0.06
CA CYS A 199 -8.17 28.10 0.64
C CYS A 199 -8.43 26.97 -0.37
N GLY A 200 -8.09 25.73 -0.01
CA GLY A 200 -8.31 24.56 -0.87
C GLY A 200 -9.81 24.30 -1.14
N GLU A 201 -10.12 23.39 -2.08
CA GLU A 201 -11.51 23.05 -2.40
C GLU A 201 -12.32 22.69 -1.14
N GLY A 202 -13.55 23.23 -1.05
CA GLY A 202 -14.45 23.03 0.09
C GLY A 202 -14.21 23.92 1.31
N THR A 203 -13.26 24.87 1.24
CA THR A 203 -12.96 25.80 2.35
C THR A 203 -12.98 27.26 1.89
N THR A 204 -13.45 28.16 2.75
CA THR A 204 -13.54 29.60 2.50
C THR A 204 -12.69 30.36 3.53
N LEU A 205 -11.98 31.38 3.08
CA LEU A 205 -11.13 32.20 3.95
C LEU A 205 -11.97 33.18 4.77
N VAL A 206 -12.03 32.97 6.09
CA VAL A 206 -12.72 33.86 7.04
C VAL A 206 -11.71 34.28 8.11
N ASP A 207 -11.52 35.60 8.27
CA ASP A 207 -10.61 36.19 9.27
C ASP A 207 -9.16 35.64 9.24
N GLY A 208 -8.66 35.29 8.06
CA GLY A 208 -7.31 34.76 7.89
C GLY A 208 -7.16 33.26 8.24
N GLN A 209 -8.27 32.55 8.47
CA GLN A 209 -8.30 31.10 8.64
C GLN A 209 -9.21 30.46 7.59
N CYS A 210 -8.80 29.32 7.05
CA CYS A 210 -9.64 28.54 6.15
C CYS A 210 -10.65 27.76 6.98
N VAL A 211 -11.93 28.04 6.78
CA VAL A 211 -13.04 27.33 7.43
C VAL A 211 -13.83 26.55 6.39
N ALA A 212 -14.33 25.36 6.75
CA ALA A 212 -15.16 24.56 5.86
C ALA A 212 -16.41 25.35 5.44
N ASP A 213 -16.70 25.38 4.14
CA ASP A 213 -17.89 26.07 3.62
C ASP A 213 -19.15 25.23 3.90
N PRO A 214 -20.12 25.71 4.69
CA PRO A 214 -21.35 24.95 4.94
C PRO A 214 -22.29 24.89 3.73
N THR A 215 -21.97 25.56 2.61
CA THR A 215 -22.86 25.65 1.44
C THR A 215 -22.58 24.65 0.32
N VAL A 216 -21.51 23.83 0.42
CA VAL A 216 -21.34 22.66 -0.44
C VAL A 216 -21.78 21.41 0.30
N ALA A 217 -23.06 21.38 0.68
CA ALA A 217 -23.75 20.11 0.83
C ALA A 217 -23.90 19.56 -0.60
N THR A 218 -22.94 18.75 -1.04
CA THR A 218 -23.13 17.87 -2.19
C THR A 218 -24.46 17.16 -1.99
N GLU A 219 -25.41 17.42 -2.87
CA GLU A 219 -26.71 16.76 -2.88
C GLU A 219 -26.47 15.25 -2.93
N ALA A 220 -26.59 14.59 -1.78
CA ALA A 220 -26.68 13.15 -1.75
C ALA A 220 -27.88 12.76 -2.63
N PRO A 221 -27.73 11.83 -3.59
CA PRO A 221 -28.88 11.32 -4.30
C PRO A 221 -29.75 10.62 -3.27
N VAL A 222 -30.89 11.24 -2.95
CA VAL A 222 -31.98 10.63 -2.18
C VAL A 222 -32.46 9.40 -2.95
N LYS A 223 -31.79 8.27 -2.74
CA LYS A 223 -32.26 6.94 -3.11
C LYS A 223 -33.48 6.65 -2.24
N GLY A 224 -34.63 7.05 -2.79
CA GLY A 224 -35.94 6.87 -2.17
C GLY A 224 -36.19 5.40 -1.82
N LEU A 225 -36.48 5.19 -0.55
CA LEU A 225 -36.90 3.93 0.09
C LEU A 225 -38.17 3.29 -0.53
N GLY A 226 -38.80 3.94 -1.52
CA GLY A 226 -40.06 3.50 -2.14
C GLY A 226 -39.94 2.74 -3.48
N ILE A 227 -38.81 2.82 -4.20
CA ILE A 227 -38.73 2.28 -5.59
C ILE A 227 -38.24 0.82 -5.62
N GLN A 228 -37.59 0.33 -4.56
CA GLN A 228 -37.11 -1.05 -4.50
C GLN A 228 -38.22 -2.10 -4.32
N LEU A 229 -39.41 -1.71 -3.82
CA LEU A 229 -40.52 -2.64 -3.61
C LEU A 229 -41.27 -3.00 -4.91
N VAL A 230 -41.21 -2.16 -5.95
CA VAL A 230 -41.94 -2.40 -7.21
C VAL A 230 -41.11 -3.25 -8.18
N THR A 231 -39.78 -3.10 -8.17
CA THR A 231 -38.89 -3.81 -9.10
C THR A 231 -38.66 -5.27 -8.69
N SER A 232 -38.76 -5.60 -7.39
CA SER A 232 -38.63 -6.99 -6.91
C SER A 232 -39.86 -7.86 -7.19
N LEU A 233 -41.05 -7.25 -7.37
CA LEU A 233 -42.28 -7.98 -7.66
C LEU A 233 -42.34 -8.49 -9.11
N ILE A 234 -41.73 -7.80 -10.07
CA ILE A 234 -41.81 -8.18 -11.49
C ILE A 234 -40.91 -9.39 -11.81
N ILE A 235 -39.75 -9.52 -11.17
CA ILE A 235 -38.77 -10.59 -11.48
C ILE A 235 -39.23 -11.96 -10.93
N GLY A 236 -39.95 -11.99 -9.79
CA GLY A 236 -40.47 -13.23 -9.21
C GLY A 236 -41.55 -13.93 -10.05
N PHE A 237 -42.40 -13.17 -10.76
CA PHE A 237 -43.46 -13.75 -11.58
C PHE A 237 -42.96 -14.39 -12.89
N VAL A 238 -41.81 -13.97 -13.41
CA VAL A 238 -41.24 -14.54 -14.64
C VAL A 238 -40.75 -15.97 -14.39
N ILE A 239 -40.09 -16.21 -13.24
CA ILE A 239 -39.55 -17.54 -12.91
C ILE A 239 -40.69 -18.54 -12.60
N ALA A 240 -41.71 -18.11 -11.84
CA ALA A 240 -42.88 -18.95 -11.57
C ALA A 240 -43.68 -19.28 -12.85
N GLY A 241 -43.78 -18.33 -13.78
CA GLY A 241 -44.45 -18.52 -15.07
C GLY A 241 -43.78 -19.59 -15.94
N ILE A 242 -42.45 -19.61 -16.01
CA ILE A 242 -41.70 -20.59 -16.81
C ILE A 242 -41.90 -22.01 -16.25
N VAL A 243 -41.83 -22.18 -14.92
CA VAL A 243 -42.04 -23.48 -14.27
C VAL A 243 -43.46 -24.01 -14.53
N ALA A 244 -44.48 -23.15 -14.42
CA ALA A 244 -45.87 -23.55 -14.68
C ALA A 244 -46.10 -24.01 -16.13
N VAL A 245 -45.47 -23.34 -17.11
CA VAL A 245 -45.56 -23.73 -18.53
C VAL A 245 -44.91 -25.09 -18.78
N VAL A 246 -43.73 -25.34 -18.19
CA VAL A 246 -43.03 -26.63 -18.33
C VAL A 246 -43.88 -27.78 -17.75
N PHE A 247 -44.45 -27.61 -16.54
CA PHE A 247 -45.32 -28.62 -15.94
C PHE A 247 -46.62 -28.83 -16.73
N ALA A 248 -47.18 -27.79 -17.34
CA ALA A 248 -48.37 -27.91 -18.18
C ALA A 248 -48.10 -28.70 -19.48
N VAL A 249 -46.94 -28.50 -20.11
CA VAL A 249 -46.53 -29.28 -21.30
C VAL A 249 -46.33 -30.75 -20.93
N ILE A 250 -45.66 -31.04 -19.80
CA ILE A 250 -45.45 -32.42 -19.32
C ILE A 250 -46.79 -33.10 -18.97
N SER A 251 -47.72 -32.39 -18.32
CA SER A 251 -49.07 -32.92 -18.01
C SER A 251 -49.92 -33.19 -19.26
N LYS A 252 -49.69 -32.47 -20.37
CA LYS A 252 -50.40 -32.72 -21.62
C LYS A 252 -49.79 -33.91 -22.38
N ALA A 253 -48.49 -34.11 -22.26
CA ALA A 253 -47.79 -35.24 -22.88
C ALA A 253 -48.07 -36.59 -22.19
N SER A 254 -48.38 -36.61 -20.89
CA SER A 254 -48.67 -37.84 -20.14
C SER A 254 -50.11 -38.38 -20.29
N LYS A 255 -50.99 -37.66 -21.01
CA LYS A 255 -52.38 -38.10 -21.28
C LYS A 255 -52.53 -38.90 -22.60
N LYS A 256 -51.46 -39.56 -23.06
CA LYS A 256 -51.50 -40.43 -24.24
C LYS A 256 -51.08 -41.85 -23.88
#